data_AF-A0A2V6YHE7-F1
#
_entry.id   AF-A0A2V6YHE7-F1
#
_cell.length_a   1.000
_cell.length_b   1.000
_cell.length_c   1.000
_cell.angle_alpha   90.00
_cell.angle_beta   90.00
_cell.angle_gamma   90.00
#
_symmetry.space_group_name_H-M   'P 1'
#
loop_
_entity.id
_entity.type
_entity.pdbx_description
1 polymer ?
#
loop_
_entity_poly.entity_id
_entity_poly.type
_entity_poly.pdbx_seq_one_letter_code
_entity_poly.pdbx_strand_id
1 'polypeptide(L)'
;MTRNCAVLMLAWVAWTHATFPSKDIDQWTPGGATETLDECKQAAVTSASDIASKFRPQNDPGTVVTRTGAVIEMAFASGEKAYIAIICLPDTVDPRGMKEK
;
A
#
# COMPACT_ATOMS: atom_id res chain seq x y z
N MET A 1 15.25 -36.22 22.23
CA MET A 1 15.69 -35.80 20.89
C MET A 1 14.92 -34.56 20.50
N THR A 2 15.69 -33.53 20.20
CA THR A 2 15.40 -32.21 19.68
C THR A 2 14.49 -32.22 18.44
N ARG A 3 13.48 -31.35 18.43
CA ARG A 3 13.22 -30.38 17.35
C ARG A 3 12.06 -29.48 17.77
N ASN A 4 12.37 -28.39 18.47
CA ASN A 4 11.56 -27.19 18.33
C ASN A 4 11.69 -26.78 16.87
N CYS A 5 10.70 -27.16 16.06
CA CYS A 5 10.48 -26.50 14.78
C CYS A 5 10.10 -25.07 15.13
N ALA A 6 11.09 -24.18 15.24
CA ALA A 6 10.85 -22.76 15.11
C ALA A 6 10.29 -22.58 13.70
N VAL A 7 8.97 -22.61 13.59
CA VAL A 7 8.28 -22.06 12.44
C VAL A 7 8.72 -20.60 12.45
N LEU A 8 9.61 -20.25 11.53
CA LEU A 8 9.81 -18.86 11.16
C LEU A 8 8.45 -18.41 10.66
N MET A 9 7.63 -17.83 11.54
CA MET A 9 6.37 -17.23 11.15
C MET A 9 6.73 -16.03 10.31
N LEU A 10 6.78 -16.24 8.99
CA LEU A 10 6.98 -15.18 8.01
C LEU A 10 5.76 -14.28 8.08
N ALA A 11 5.90 -13.13 8.72
CA ALA A 11 4.84 -12.14 8.71
C ALA A 11 4.79 -11.46 7.34
N TRP A 12 3.61 -11.01 6.94
CA TRP A 12 3.38 -10.26 5.72
C TRP A 12 3.07 -8.81 6.06
N VAL A 13 3.87 -7.90 5.54
CA VAL A 13 3.72 -6.47 5.75
C VAL A 13 2.99 -5.86 4.57
N ALA A 14 1.90 -5.14 4.86
CA ALA A 14 1.24 -4.27 3.90
C ALA A 14 2.06 -3.00 3.74
N TRP A 15 2.55 -2.75 2.53
CA TRP A 15 3.29 -1.56 2.14
C TRP A 15 2.43 -0.68 1.25
N THR A 16 2.29 0.57 1.63
CA THR A 16 1.64 1.59 0.80
C THR A 16 2.70 2.33 -0.01
N HIS A 17 2.55 2.30 -1.33
CA HIS A 17 3.26 3.16 -2.26
C HIS A 17 2.35 4.32 -2.66
N ALA A 18 2.87 5.53 -2.58
CA ALA A 18 2.17 6.73 -3.00
C ALA A 18 3.03 7.49 -4.00
N THR A 19 2.49 7.76 -5.19
CA THR A 19 3.13 8.53 -6.24
C THR A 19 2.25 9.71 -6.64
N PHE A 20 2.74 10.93 -6.43
CA PHE A 20 2.11 12.18 -6.85
C PHE A 20 3.16 13.04 -7.57
N PRO A 21 3.27 12.92 -8.90
CA PRO A 21 4.33 13.58 -9.67
C PRO A 21 4.36 15.10 -9.53
N SER A 22 3.22 15.81 -9.48
CA SER A 22 3.26 17.28 -9.33
C SER A 22 3.77 17.75 -7.96
N LYS A 23 3.72 16.86 -6.97
CA LYS A 23 4.14 17.13 -5.61
C LYS A 23 5.52 16.55 -5.30
N ASP A 24 6.17 15.95 -6.31
CA ASP A 24 7.44 15.22 -6.15
C ASP A 24 7.38 14.15 -5.04
N ILE A 25 6.22 13.47 -4.94
CA ILE A 25 6.02 12.40 -3.96
C ILE A 25 6.21 11.06 -4.65
N ASP A 26 7.18 10.30 -4.16
CA ASP A 26 7.36 8.87 -4.41
C ASP A 26 7.77 8.20 -3.10
N GLN A 27 6.79 7.65 -2.37
CA GLN A 27 7.00 7.22 -0.98
C GLN A 27 6.44 5.83 -0.71
N TRP A 28 7.24 5.05 0.01
CA TRP A 28 6.83 3.79 0.63
C TRP A 28 6.62 3.96 2.14
N THR A 29 5.48 3.50 2.64
CA THR A 29 5.15 3.52 4.07
C THR A 29 4.61 2.16 4.50
N PRO A 30 5.10 1.57 5.59
CA PRO A 30 4.53 0.35 6.13
C PRO A 30 3.19 0.66 6.82
N GLY A 31 2.17 -0.16 6.58
CA GLY A 31 0.85 -0.04 7.21
C GLY A 31 0.70 -0.94 8.43
N GLY A 32 0.93 -2.25 8.26
CA GLY A 32 0.79 -3.25 9.31
C GLY A 32 1.24 -4.64 8.86
N ALA A 33 1.43 -5.55 9.82
CA ALA A 33 1.85 -6.92 9.57
C ALA A 33 0.73 -7.92 9.93
N THR A 34 0.61 -8.98 9.13
CA THR A 34 -0.31 -10.11 9.37
C THR A 34 0.46 -11.43 9.31
N GLU A 35 -0.13 -12.51 9.84
CA GLU A 35 0.53 -13.82 9.86
C GLU A 35 0.43 -14.51 8.50
N THR A 36 -0.61 -14.22 7.71
CA THR A 36 -0.82 -14.82 6.39
C THR A 36 -0.89 -13.80 5.26
N LEU A 37 -0.54 -14.23 4.05
CA LEU A 37 -0.63 -13.40 2.84
C LEU A 37 -2.08 -13.01 2.52
N ASP A 38 -3.03 -13.91 2.74
CA ASP A 38 -4.43 -13.67 2.40
C ASP A 38 -5.06 -12.63 3.35
N GLU A 39 -4.74 -12.68 4.64
CA GLU A 39 -5.10 -11.60 5.58
C GLU A 39 -4.49 -10.26 5.17
N CYS A 40 -3.22 -10.25 4.75
CA CYS A 40 -2.56 -9.03 4.27
C CYS A 40 -3.29 -8.46 3.04
N LYS A 41 -3.62 -9.31 2.05
CA LYS A 41 -4.31 -8.88 0.83
C LYS A 41 -5.71 -8.35 1.14
N GLN A 42 -6.44 -9.02 2.04
CA GLN A 42 -7.75 -8.56 2.47
C GLN A 42 -7.65 -7.20 3.19
N ALA A 43 -6.68 -7.04 4.08
CA ALA A 43 -6.41 -5.78 4.76
C ALA A 43 -5.99 -4.67 3.77
N ALA A 44 -5.21 -5.00 2.75
CA ALA A 44 -4.79 -4.07 1.69
C ALA A 44 -5.99 -3.56 0.87
N VAL A 45 -6.92 -4.44 0.47
CA VAL A 45 -8.14 -4.03 -0.25
C VAL A 45 -9.04 -3.17 0.64
N THR A 46 -9.22 -3.53 1.92
CA THR A 46 -9.98 -2.72 2.88
C THR A 46 -9.35 -1.34 3.03
N SER A 47 -8.04 -1.27 3.26
CA SER A 47 -7.31 0.00 3.40
C SER A 47 -7.41 0.86 2.14
N ALA A 48 -7.29 0.26 0.95
CA ALA A 48 -7.47 1.00 -0.30
C ALA A 48 -8.90 1.54 -0.46
N SER A 49 -9.90 0.81 0.04
CA SER A 49 -11.29 1.26 0.08
C SER A 49 -11.47 2.48 0.99
N ASP A 50 -10.87 2.44 2.18
CA ASP A 50 -10.91 3.52 3.16
C ASP A 50 -10.15 4.76 2.69
N ILE A 51 -9.04 4.57 1.98
CA ILE A 51 -8.28 5.67 1.39
C ILE A 51 -9.10 6.30 0.25
N ALA A 52 -9.60 5.49 -0.70
CA ALA A 52 -10.39 6.00 -1.82
C ALA A 52 -11.66 6.73 -1.35
N SER A 53 -12.29 6.23 -0.28
CA SER A 53 -13.47 6.87 0.33
C SER A 53 -13.14 8.19 1.02
N LYS A 54 -11.90 8.45 1.43
CA LYS A 54 -11.46 9.76 1.97
C LYS A 54 -11.15 10.77 0.87
N PHE A 55 -10.72 10.30 -0.31
CA PHE A 55 -10.48 11.20 -1.46
C PHE A 55 -11.77 11.66 -2.14
N ARG A 56 -12.82 10.82 -2.16
CA ARG A 56 -14.14 11.16 -2.73
C ARG A 56 -14.88 12.35 -2.09
N PRO A 57 -14.92 12.54 -0.76
CA PRO A 57 -15.78 13.52 -0.14
C PRO A 57 -15.23 14.96 -0.13
N GLN A 58 -13.96 15.22 -0.50
CA GLN A 58 -13.36 16.53 -0.21
C GLN A 58 -12.38 17.13 -1.23
N ASN A 59 -11.94 16.42 -2.28
CA ASN A 59 -10.79 16.89 -3.06
C ASN A 59 -11.16 17.29 -4.50
N ASP A 60 -11.08 18.60 -4.77
CA ASP A 60 -11.12 19.29 -6.05
C ASP A 60 -12.22 18.89 -7.07
N PRO A 61 -13.14 19.80 -7.43
CA PRO A 61 -14.09 19.59 -8.52
C PRO A 61 -13.36 19.15 -9.80
N GLY A 62 -13.70 17.95 -10.30
CA GLY A 62 -13.08 17.36 -11.49
C GLY A 62 -12.01 16.29 -11.20
N THR A 63 -11.72 15.99 -9.94
CA THR A 63 -10.90 14.82 -9.59
C THR A 63 -11.70 13.54 -9.74
N VAL A 64 -11.20 12.59 -10.53
CA VAL A 64 -11.77 11.25 -10.70
C VAL A 64 -10.92 10.26 -9.92
N VAL A 65 -11.54 9.55 -8.99
CA VAL A 65 -10.89 8.51 -8.17
C VAL A 65 -11.42 7.13 -8.59
N THR A 66 -10.52 6.29 -9.10
CA THR A 66 -10.79 4.92 -9.52
C THR A 66 -10.06 3.96 -8.60
N ARG A 67 -10.72 2.90 -8.13
CA ARG A 67 -10.09 1.87 -7.28
C ARG A 67 -10.25 0.50 -7.94
N THR A 68 -9.14 -0.20 -8.11
CA THR A 68 -9.07 -1.56 -8.62
C THR A 68 -8.32 -2.43 -7.60
N GLY A 69 -9.06 -3.19 -6.80
CA GLY A 69 -8.48 -3.96 -5.69
C GLY A 69 -7.78 -3.06 -4.68
N ALA A 70 -6.49 -3.30 -4.47
CA ALA A 70 -5.62 -2.54 -3.56
C ALA A 70 -4.91 -1.34 -4.23
N VAL A 71 -5.28 -1.01 -5.46
CA VAL A 71 -4.72 0.11 -6.22
C VAL A 71 -5.78 1.21 -6.37
N ILE A 72 -5.35 2.45 -6.20
CA ILE A 72 -6.14 3.67 -6.34
C ILE A 72 -5.44 4.54 -7.37
N GLU A 73 -6.20 4.98 -8.36
CA GLU A 73 -5.79 5.95 -9.35
C GLU A 73 -6.60 7.23 -9.14
N MET A 74 -5.91 8.36 -9.17
CA MET A 74 -6.50 9.69 -9.08
C MET A 74 -6.12 10.46 -10.34
N ALA A 75 -7.11 10.93 -11.08
CA ALA A 75 -6.93 11.85 -12.19
C ALA A 75 -7.48 13.21 -11.78
N PHE A 76 -6.63 14.22 -11.71
CA PHE A 76 -7.00 15.58 -11.33
C PHE A 76 -7.46 16.39 -12.54
N ALA A 77 -8.24 17.44 -12.30
CA ALA A 77 -8.73 18.34 -13.36
C ALA A 77 -7.60 19.02 -14.15
N SER A 78 -6.41 19.16 -13.54
CA SER A 78 -5.19 19.65 -14.18
C SER A 78 -4.62 18.70 -15.26
N GLY A 79 -5.15 17.48 -15.38
CA GLY A 79 -4.62 16.42 -16.22
C GLY A 79 -3.53 15.58 -15.55
N GLU A 80 -3.12 15.94 -14.33
CA GLU A 80 -2.18 15.14 -13.54
C GLU A 80 -2.82 13.82 -13.08
N LYS A 81 -1.99 12.77 -12.98
CA LYS A 81 -2.36 11.51 -12.35
C LYS A 81 -1.50 11.22 -11.13
N ALA A 82 -2.14 10.70 -10.09
CA ALA A 82 -1.48 10.14 -8.91
C ALA A 82 -1.97 8.71 -8.66
N TYR A 83 -1.12 7.94 -7.99
CA TYR A 83 -1.31 6.52 -7.76
C TYR A 83 -1.05 6.20 -6.29
N ILE A 84 -1.90 5.36 -5.71
CA ILE A 84 -1.64 4.73 -4.42
C ILE A 84 -1.83 3.24 -4.60
N ALA A 85 -0.81 2.45 -4.29
CA ALA A 85 -0.89 0.99 -4.32
C ALA A 85 -0.57 0.43 -2.93
N ILE A 86 -1.31 -0.58 -2.50
CA ILE A 86 -0.97 -1.35 -1.31
C ILE A 86 -0.57 -2.76 -1.73
N ILE A 87 0.67 -3.13 -1.42
CA ILE A 87 1.23 -4.46 -1.74
C ILE A 87 1.58 -5.20 -0.46
N CYS A 88 1.58 -6.52 -0.53
CA CYS A 88 1.96 -7.39 0.57
C CYS A 88 3.32 -8.01 0.28
N LEU A 89 4.28 -7.75 1.16
CA LEU A 89 5.63 -8.30 1.07
C LEU A 89 5.95 -9.07 2.34
N PRO A 90 6.79 -10.12 2.29
CA PRO A 90 7.31 -10.71 3.51
C PRO A 90 8.01 -9.64 4.37
N ASP A 91 7.96 -9.78 5.68
CA ASP A 91 8.63 -8.91 6.65
C ASP A 91 10.16 -8.81 6.47
N THR A 92 10.74 -9.79 5.77
CA THR A 92 12.14 -9.82 5.34
C THR A 92 12.45 -8.93 4.13
N VAL A 93 11.44 -8.35 3.48
CA VAL A 93 11.58 -7.51 2.28
C VAL A 93 11.16 -6.07 2.58
N ASP A 94 12.11 -5.14 2.41
CA ASP A 94 11.85 -3.70 2.46
C ASP A 94 11.86 -3.13 1.02
N PRO A 95 10.72 -2.64 0.49
CA PRO A 95 10.63 -2.11 -0.86
C PRO A 95 11.35 -0.76 -1.03
N ARG A 96 11.80 -0.13 0.06
CA ARG A 96 12.64 1.08 0.00
C ARG A 96 14.08 0.78 -0.43
N GLY A 97 14.42 -0.50 -0.59
CA GLY A 97 15.78 -0.98 -0.85
C GLY A 97 16.56 -1.26 0.43
N MET A 98 17.78 -1.80 0.29
CA MET A 98 18.70 -1.86 1.42
C MET A 98 18.97 -0.41 1.86
N LYS A 99 18.75 -0.11 3.14
CA LYS A 99 19.37 1.08 3.74
C LYS A 99 20.87 0.86 3.64
N GLU A 100 21.50 1.39 2.60
CA GLU A 100 22.94 1.53 2.56
C GLU A 100 23.34 2.28 3.84
N LYS A 101 24.07 1.58 4.70
CA LYS A 101 24.81 2.18 5.81
C LYS A 101 26.22 2.45 5.34
#